data_AF-A0A6G0YF46-F1
#
_entry.id   AF-A0A6G0YF46-F1
#
_cell.length_a   1.000
_cell.length_b   1.000
_cell.length_c   1.000
_cell.angle_alpha   90.00
_cell.angle_beta   90.00
_cell.angle_gamma   90.00
#
_symmetry.space_group_name_H-M   'P 1'
#
loop_
_entity.id
_entity.type
_entity.pdbx_description
1 polymer ?
#
loop_
_entity_poly.entity_id
_entity_poly.type
_entity_poly.pdbx_seq_one_letter_code
_entity_poly.pdbx_strand_id
1 'polypeptide(L)'
;MSYKHKSGAQKRKEKDERDNKAKKGQLSFGQYFKPSTASTELLIRSIVKSSPVSNELEVKPNNVIIIDSNSTNLSMVIHTNEDNIITETDNVTIVTEKSLSSPRLQPLYKYFDIGDPNFDIDRDLKYPHIPNPESFPVDSEGFSVLISIFKKKLTNNEMITRDWLVWSKVKQAFYCLPCKLFSTLPESQRSALALPEGFSTAKRWKKLYDKVPEHENSSVHKKSYVQWKSEIFKIKKDKSLSGILLKSINIDKEKWRELLKRLIMVTLFLAKRGLAFRGDSEKIGESSNGNFLGILELLANYDPVLNEHLNKIRHFQEKGDRMQVHYLSHDIQNEFISLCAAEVTKIILEEREKARYYSVIVDATPDSAHVEQTVILIRYVNLTEQVENQQYQVEERLLCFVDCANKSGKAIADLIMSKLKIFKIPLEDCKSQGYDNGSNMKGVYKGAQPIILRANKEAIYSACTCHSLNLCGEQAADSCTAAITFFGAIQKLYNIFSSSPQRWDILKKIIPSSLYSMSRTRWSARVDSVKPFAAHLPAILEALEDLKLLNLTSECRRDIQGLEKYFKTFNCLLLASIWFKILKSIDIVNRVLQCKSGTLDVASKNLSSLIEDLHKI
;
A
#
# COMPACT_ATOMS: atom_id res chain seq x y z
N MET A 1 12.63 11.36 55.67
CA MET A 1 12.86 10.29 54.66
C MET A 1 13.30 10.96 53.37
N SER A 2 14.53 10.68 52.92
CA SER A 2 15.10 11.30 51.71
C SER A 2 14.55 10.61 50.45
N TYR A 3 13.82 11.37 49.62
CA TYR A 3 13.32 10.90 48.33
C TYR A 3 14.51 10.79 47.36
N LYS A 4 15.03 9.58 47.16
CA LYS A 4 16.07 9.32 46.15
C LYS A 4 15.46 9.40 44.75
N HIS A 5 15.77 10.47 44.02
CA HIS A 5 15.51 10.54 42.58
C HIS A 5 16.31 9.47 41.83
N LYS A 6 15.63 8.63 41.04
CA LYS A 6 16.26 7.63 40.18
C LYS A 6 17.13 8.32 39.11
N SER A 7 18.34 7.79 38.90
CA SER A 7 19.27 8.32 37.91
C SER A 7 18.76 8.11 36.47
N GLY A 8 19.21 8.93 35.53
CA GLY A 8 18.84 8.82 34.11
C GLY A 8 19.20 7.46 33.50
N ALA A 9 20.29 6.84 33.95
CA ALA A 9 20.67 5.48 33.54
C ALA A 9 19.69 4.42 34.04
N GLN A 10 19.20 4.57 35.28
CA GLN A 10 18.23 3.65 35.86
C GLN A 10 16.86 3.79 35.21
N LYS A 11 16.45 5.02 34.84
CA LYS A 11 15.24 5.26 34.04
C LYS A 11 15.34 4.63 32.63
N ARG A 12 16.51 4.69 31.98
CA ARG A 12 16.74 4.03 30.67
C ARG A 12 16.66 2.51 30.78
N LYS A 13 17.31 1.91 31.78
CA LYS A 13 17.25 0.46 32.02
C LYS A 13 15.83 -0.03 32.32
N GLU A 14 15.08 0.70 33.14
CA GLU A 14 13.66 0.40 33.41
C GLU A 14 12.74 0.63 32.19
N LYS A 15 13.15 1.47 31.22
CA LYS A 15 12.47 1.64 29.93
C LYS A 15 12.75 0.44 29.03
N ASP A 16 14.01 0.05 28.89
CA ASP A 16 14.43 -1.08 28.04
C ASP A 16 13.85 -2.41 28.53
N GLU A 17 13.83 -2.66 29.85
CA GLU A 17 13.20 -3.85 30.43
C GLU A 17 11.68 -3.89 30.23
N ARG A 18 11.02 -2.72 30.21
CA ARG A 18 9.58 -2.59 29.90
C ARG A 18 9.30 -2.80 28.42
N ASP A 19 10.09 -2.20 27.54
CA ASP A 19 9.93 -2.31 26.10
C ASP A 19 10.21 -3.74 25.63
N ASN A 20 11.17 -4.44 26.25
CA ASN A 20 11.42 -5.86 26.02
C ASN A 20 10.28 -6.78 26.52
N LYS A 21 9.57 -6.40 27.59
CA LYS A 21 8.35 -7.11 28.02
C LYS A 21 7.18 -6.87 27.06
N ALA A 22 7.04 -5.67 26.50
CA ALA A 22 6.00 -5.36 25.51
C ALA A 22 6.20 -6.10 24.18
N LYS A 23 7.45 -6.31 23.75
CA LYS A 23 7.78 -7.09 22.55
C LYS A 23 7.40 -8.58 22.65
N LYS A 24 7.26 -9.15 23.86
CA LYS A 24 6.95 -10.58 24.05
C LYS A 24 5.53 -11.00 23.60
N GLY A 25 4.67 -10.05 23.19
CA GLY A 25 3.31 -10.32 22.69
C GLY A 25 2.95 -9.62 21.37
N GLN A 26 3.87 -8.87 20.75
CA GLN A 26 3.63 -8.21 19.47
C GLN A 26 3.89 -9.18 18.32
N LEU A 27 2.82 -9.69 17.70
CA LEU A 27 2.90 -10.31 16.38
C LEU A 27 2.83 -9.19 15.34
N SER A 28 3.69 -9.20 14.32
CA SER A 28 3.63 -8.21 13.23
C SER A 28 2.35 -8.39 12.40
N PHE A 29 1.79 -7.31 11.84
CA PHE A 29 0.56 -7.42 11.04
C PHE A 29 0.72 -8.37 9.85
N GLY A 30 1.93 -8.46 9.29
CA GLY A 30 2.26 -9.33 8.16
C GLY A 30 1.95 -10.82 8.39
N GLN A 31 1.87 -11.28 9.65
CA GLN A 31 1.47 -12.67 9.94
C GLN A 31 -0.03 -12.93 9.80
N TYR A 32 -0.86 -11.89 9.85
CA TYR A 32 -2.30 -11.97 9.63
C TYR A 32 -2.68 -11.85 8.13
N PHE A 33 -1.73 -11.44 7.29
CA PHE A 33 -1.85 -11.39 5.84
C PHE A 33 -1.05 -12.55 5.20
N LYS A 34 -1.32 -13.80 5.61
CA LYS A 34 -0.88 -14.95 4.79
C LYS A 34 -1.79 -15.04 3.56
N PRO A 35 -1.26 -15.09 2.34
CA PRO A 35 -2.07 -15.48 1.19
C PRO A 35 -2.63 -16.88 1.44
N SER A 36 -3.91 -17.06 1.13
CA SER A 36 -4.54 -18.37 1.01
C SER A 36 -3.62 -19.27 0.18
N THR A 37 -3.03 -20.28 0.82
CA THR A 37 -2.28 -21.32 0.14
C THR A 37 -3.28 -22.26 -0.52
N ALA A 38 -3.80 -21.83 -1.66
CA ALA A 38 -4.31 -22.70 -2.70
C ALA A 38 -3.22 -22.82 -3.79
N SER A 39 -2.06 -23.37 -3.40
CA SER A 39 -1.12 -23.93 -4.36
C SER A 39 -1.60 -25.35 -4.66
N THR A 40 -2.36 -25.53 -5.74
CA THR A 40 -2.40 -26.83 -6.40
C THR A 40 -1.26 -26.83 -7.40
N GLU A 41 -0.21 -27.60 -7.07
CA GLU A 41 0.75 -28.10 -8.05
C GLU A 41 -0.03 -28.77 -9.19
N LEU A 42 -0.14 -28.10 -10.34
CA LEU A 42 -0.46 -28.78 -11.57
C LEU A 42 0.84 -29.19 -12.24
N LEU A 43 1.18 -30.47 -12.03
CA LEU A 43 2.06 -31.22 -12.92
C LEU A 43 1.52 -31.09 -14.35
N ILE A 44 2.16 -30.25 -15.17
CA ILE A 44 1.95 -30.25 -16.61
C ILE A 44 2.65 -31.50 -17.16
N ARG A 45 1.90 -32.61 -17.27
CA ARG A 45 2.23 -33.68 -18.21
C ARG A 45 1.47 -33.42 -19.52
N SER A 46 2.27 -33.15 -20.53
CA SER A 46 1.96 -33.15 -21.95
C SER A 46 1.02 -34.26 -22.39
N ILE A 47 -0.12 -33.92 -23.01
CA ILE A 47 -0.72 -34.71 -24.10
C ILE A 47 -1.25 -33.74 -25.16
N VAL A 48 -0.55 -33.72 -26.30
CA VAL A 48 -1.00 -33.21 -27.59
C VAL A 48 -2.04 -34.18 -28.16
N LYS A 49 -3.16 -33.67 -28.70
CA LYS A 49 -3.84 -34.20 -29.91
C LYS A 49 -4.98 -33.28 -30.40
N SER A 50 -4.68 -32.60 -31.52
CA SER A 50 -5.49 -32.34 -32.74
C SER A 50 -7.04 -32.28 -32.70
N SER A 51 -7.56 -31.07 -33.02
CA SER A 51 -8.62 -30.62 -33.98
C SER A 51 -9.75 -31.55 -34.50
N PRO A 52 -10.78 -31.04 -35.23
CA PRO A 52 -11.64 -29.84 -35.12
C PRO A 52 -13.16 -30.21 -35.23
N VAL A 53 -14.09 -29.23 -35.23
CA VAL A 53 -15.30 -29.12 -36.11
C VAL A 53 -16.30 -28.07 -35.59
N SER A 54 -16.89 -27.38 -36.56
CA SER A 54 -17.82 -26.25 -36.61
C SER A 54 -19.27 -26.52 -36.17
N ASN A 55 -20.01 -25.47 -35.78
CA ASN A 55 -21.19 -24.95 -36.50
C ASN A 55 -21.89 -23.77 -35.79
N GLU A 56 -22.44 -22.91 -36.64
CA GLU A 56 -23.18 -21.67 -36.40
C GLU A 56 -24.55 -21.89 -35.75
N LEU A 57 -25.09 -20.84 -35.09
CA LEU A 57 -26.49 -20.42 -35.20
C LEU A 57 -26.68 -19.01 -34.62
N GLU A 58 -27.21 -18.12 -35.45
CA GLU A 58 -27.60 -16.74 -35.17
C GLU A 58 -28.96 -16.63 -34.44
N VAL A 59 -29.18 -15.54 -33.68
CA VAL A 59 -30.17 -14.46 -33.92
C VAL A 59 -30.53 -13.71 -32.60
N LYS A 60 -30.50 -12.36 -32.72
CA LYS A 60 -30.64 -11.22 -31.77
C LYS A 60 -32.10 -10.98 -31.24
N PRO A 61 -32.45 -9.79 -30.67
CA PRO A 61 -31.90 -8.95 -29.57
C PRO A 61 -32.98 -8.59 -28.50
N ASN A 62 -32.60 -7.97 -27.36
CA ASN A 62 -33.17 -6.67 -26.93
C ASN A 62 -32.73 -6.18 -25.53
N ASN A 63 -32.52 -4.86 -25.50
CA ASN A 63 -32.68 -3.89 -24.41
C ASN A 63 -31.66 -3.88 -23.26
N VAL A 64 -30.61 -3.10 -23.52
CA VAL A 64 -29.82 -2.38 -22.51
C VAL A 64 -30.65 -1.20 -22.00
N ILE A 65 -30.87 -1.14 -20.68
CA ILE A 65 -31.22 0.09 -19.97
C ILE A 65 -30.13 0.31 -18.91
N ILE A 66 -29.35 1.36 -19.13
CA ILE A 66 -28.42 1.97 -18.18
C ILE A 66 -29.23 2.92 -17.32
N ILE A 67 -29.21 2.77 -15.99
CA ILE A 67 -29.53 3.87 -15.08
C ILE A 67 -28.48 3.93 -13.96
N ASP A 68 -27.89 5.13 -13.95
CA ASP A 68 -26.93 5.78 -13.11
C ASP A 68 -27.30 5.79 -11.61
N SER A 69 -26.32 5.66 -10.71
CA SER A 69 -26.53 5.66 -9.26
C SER A 69 -25.89 6.90 -8.62
N ASN A 70 -26.65 7.99 -8.60
CA ASN A 70 -26.41 9.19 -7.80
C ASN A 70 -27.76 9.78 -7.33
N SER A 71 -28.15 9.54 -6.07
CA SER A 71 -28.84 10.51 -5.18
C SER A 71 -29.55 9.84 -3.98
N THR A 72 -28.97 10.07 -2.80
CA THR A 72 -29.58 10.55 -1.53
C THR A 72 -31.05 10.28 -1.16
N ASN A 73 -31.19 9.81 0.09
CA ASN A 73 -32.20 10.11 1.12
C ASN A 73 -33.67 9.73 0.88
N LEU A 74 -34.19 8.84 1.74
CA LEU A 74 -35.54 9.01 2.30
C LEU A 74 -35.60 8.49 3.74
N SER A 75 -35.84 9.42 4.65
CA SER A 75 -36.26 9.22 6.05
C SER A 75 -37.69 8.69 6.13
N MET A 76 -37.99 7.84 7.11
CA MET A 76 -39.38 7.57 7.49
C MET A 76 -39.54 7.57 9.02
N VAL A 77 -40.42 8.48 9.45
CA VAL A 77 -40.86 8.78 10.82
C VAL A 77 -41.74 7.64 11.34
N ILE A 78 -41.57 7.22 12.60
CA ILE A 78 -42.53 6.35 13.29
C ILE A 78 -43.03 7.08 14.54
N HIS A 79 -44.33 7.37 14.55
CA HIS A 79 -45.08 7.80 15.71
C HIS A 79 -45.23 6.65 16.71
N THR A 80 -44.95 6.93 17.99
CA THR A 80 -45.31 6.08 19.13
C THR A 80 -46.66 6.51 19.68
N ASN A 81 -47.55 5.57 19.96
CA ASN A 81 -48.57 5.72 21.01
C ASN A 81 -48.73 4.36 21.72
N GLU A 82 -48.53 4.41 23.03
CA GLU A 82 -48.80 3.35 24.01
C GLU A 82 -50.31 3.33 24.33
N ASP A 83 -50.85 2.13 24.55
CA ASP A 83 -51.69 1.76 25.71
C ASP A 83 -52.54 0.51 25.42
N ASN A 84 -52.17 -0.63 26.02
CA ASN A 84 -53.09 -1.45 26.82
C ASN A 84 -52.38 -2.63 27.51
N ILE A 85 -52.79 -2.85 28.75
CA ILE A 85 -52.21 -3.72 29.78
C ILE A 85 -53.04 -5.03 29.88
N ILE A 86 -52.42 -6.07 30.47
CA ILE A 86 -52.95 -7.30 31.13
C ILE A 86 -53.46 -8.38 30.13
N THR A 87 -53.15 -9.69 30.21
CA THR A 87 -52.94 -10.64 31.31
C THR A 87 -52.12 -11.86 30.89
N GLU A 88 -51.45 -12.49 31.86
CA GLU A 88 -50.93 -13.85 31.78
C GLU A 88 -52.03 -14.84 31.37
N THR A 89 -51.74 -15.70 30.39
CA THR A 89 -52.12 -17.12 30.39
C THR A 89 -51.23 -17.85 29.40
N ASP A 90 -50.58 -18.90 29.90
CA ASP A 90 -49.80 -19.85 29.14
C ASP A 90 -50.58 -20.35 27.92
N ASN A 91 -50.06 -20.11 26.73
CA ASN A 91 -50.36 -20.89 25.54
C ASN A 91 -49.09 -21.02 24.70
N VAL A 92 -48.46 -22.19 24.79
CA VAL A 92 -47.40 -22.63 23.88
C VAL A 92 -48.01 -22.84 22.50
N THR A 93 -47.97 -21.81 21.66
CA THR A 93 -48.34 -21.92 20.26
C THR A 93 -47.20 -22.59 19.50
N ILE A 94 -47.39 -23.83 19.08
CA ILE A 94 -46.55 -24.49 18.07
C ILE A 94 -46.84 -23.79 16.75
N VAL A 95 -46.02 -22.81 16.39
CA VAL A 95 -46.07 -22.19 15.06
C VAL A 95 -45.34 -23.11 14.10
N THR A 96 -46.10 -23.86 13.31
CA THR A 96 -45.63 -24.51 12.09
C THR A 96 -45.31 -23.44 11.06
N GLU A 97 -44.03 -23.30 10.71
CA GLU A 97 -43.58 -22.44 9.60
C GLU A 97 -44.22 -22.89 8.28
N LYS A 98 -45.23 -22.14 7.82
CA LYS A 98 -45.59 -22.06 6.42
C LYS A 98 -45.72 -20.59 6.02
N SER A 99 -45.21 -20.33 4.83
CA SER A 99 -45.24 -19.09 4.02
C SER A 99 -44.33 -17.92 4.41
N LEU A 100 -43.12 -17.92 3.85
CA LEU A 100 -42.56 -16.76 3.15
C LEU A 100 -41.63 -17.25 2.01
N SER A 101 -42.16 -17.24 0.79
CA SER A 101 -41.40 -17.21 -0.47
C SER A 101 -40.99 -15.75 -0.73
N SER A 102 -39.74 -15.38 -1.03
CA SER A 102 -38.92 -15.70 -2.21
C SER A 102 -37.50 -15.07 -2.01
N PRO A 103 -36.56 -15.11 -2.97
CA PRO A 103 -35.64 -16.20 -3.28
C PRO A 103 -34.18 -15.79 -3.02
N ARG A 104 -33.48 -16.45 -2.10
CA ARG A 104 -32.00 -16.54 -2.11
C ARG A 104 -31.55 -17.61 -1.13
N LEU A 105 -30.52 -18.35 -1.56
CA LEU A 105 -29.78 -19.43 -0.90
C LEU A 105 -30.34 -20.84 -1.11
N GLN A 106 -29.74 -21.56 -2.08
CA GLN A 106 -29.08 -22.78 -1.63
C GLN A 106 -27.63 -22.42 -1.27
N PRO A 107 -27.07 -23.10 -0.27
CA PRO A 107 -25.98 -23.99 -0.64
C PRO A 107 -26.16 -25.39 -0.04
N LEU A 108 -25.64 -26.38 -0.77
CA LEU A 108 -25.20 -27.68 -0.24
C LEU A 108 -24.71 -27.52 1.20
N TYR A 109 -25.32 -28.28 2.12
CA TYR A 109 -25.03 -28.27 3.55
C TYR A 109 -23.51 -28.36 3.79
N LYS A 110 -22.94 -27.31 4.37
CA LYS A 110 -21.53 -27.27 4.79
C LYS A 110 -21.44 -27.72 6.25
N TYR A 111 -20.49 -28.59 6.58
CA TYR A 111 -20.30 -29.12 7.95
C TYR A 111 -18.86 -29.03 8.43
N PHE A 112 -18.69 -29.27 9.73
CA PHE A 112 -17.42 -29.22 10.45
C PHE A 112 -16.83 -30.63 10.60
N ASP A 113 -15.54 -30.80 10.33
CA ASP A 113 -14.84 -32.06 10.58
C ASP A 113 -14.46 -32.16 12.07
N ILE A 114 -15.41 -32.62 12.89
CA ILE A 114 -15.19 -32.81 14.33
C ILE A 114 -14.26 -33.98 14.66
N GLY A 115 -13.77 -34.72 13.67
CA GLY A 115 -12.75 -35.76 13.84
C GLY A 115 -11.32 -35.22 13.69
N ASP A 116 -11.14 -33.99 13.22
CA ASP A 116 -9.84 -33.35 13.08
C ASP A 116 -9.22 -33.05 14.47
N PRO A 117 -8.01 -33.55 14.78
CA PRO A 117 -7.31 -33.22 16.02
C PRO A 117 -6.98 -31.72 16.19
N ASN A 118 -7.04 -30.92 15.12
CA ASN A 118 -6.87 -29.46 15.15
C ASN A 118 -8.21 -28.70 15.18
N PHE A 119 -9.33 -29.38 15.41
CA PHE A 119 -10.65 -28.77 15.50
C PHE A 119 -10.68 -27.71 16.62
N ASP A 120 -11.05 -26.48 16.27
CA ASP A 120 -11.12 -25.35 17.17
C ASP A 120 -12.54 -24.76 17.14
N ILE A 121 -13.18 -24.72 18.31
CA ILE A 121 -14.57 -24.29 18.46
C ILE A 121 -14.78 -22.84 17.98
N ASP A 122 -13.80 -21.95 18.16
CA ASP A 122 -13.93 -20.52 17.84
C ASP A 122 -13.63 -20.21 16.37
N ARG A 123 -12.75 -21.00 15.74
CA ARG A 123 -12.42 -20.92 14.31
C ARG A 123 -13.48 -21.57 13.44
N ASP A 124 -13.88 -22.80 13.79
CA ASP A 124 -14.59 -23.67 12.85
C ASP A 124 -16.10 -23.45 12.88
N LEU A 125 -16.74 -23.15 14.02
CA LEU A 125 -18.19 -22.86 14.09
C LEU A 125 -18.61 -21.58 13.33
N LYS A 126 -17.70 -20.61 13.14
CA LYS A 126 -18.01 -19.32 12.51
C LYS A 126 -18.10 -19.38 10.98
N TYR A 127 -17.50 -20.40 10.35
CA TYR A 127 -17.51 -20.56 8.90
C TYR A 127 -17.64 -22.04 8.52
N PRO A 128 -18.86 -22.55 8.24
CA PRO A 128 -19.00 -23.92 7.76
C PRO A 128 -18.40 -24.00 6.35
N HIS A 129 -17.43 -24.90 6.12
CA HIS A 129 -16.61 -24.89 4.91
C HIS A 129 -16.61 -26.19 4.08
N ILE A 130 -17.11 -27.32 4.58
CA ILE A 130 -16.94 -28.60 3.87
C ILE A 130 -18.26 -29.03 3.22
N PRO A 131 -18.40 -28.97 1.88
CA PRO A 131 -19.55 -29.56 1.20
C PRO A 131 -19.55 -31.09 1.38
N ASN A 132 -20.72 -31.71 1.27
CA ASN A 132 -20.77 -33.17 1.26
C ASN A 132 -19.84 -33.76 0.20
N PRO A 133 -19.01 -34.78 0.54
CA PRO A 133 -18.28 -35.48 -0.49
C PRO A 133 -19.28 -36.19 -1.42
N GLU A 134 -19.00 -36.15 -2.72
CA GLU A 134 -19.85 -36.78 -3.75
C GLU A 134 -19.88 -38.31 -3.62
N SER A 135 -18.87 -38.89 -2.97
CA SER A 135 -18.77 -40.30 -2.64
C SER A 135 -18.01 -40.52 -1.33
N PHE A 136 -18.34 -41.61 -0.63
CA PHE A 136 -17.65 -42.06 0.58
C PHE A 136 -16.65 -43.18 0.23
N PRO A 137 -15.65 -43.45 1.06
CA PRO A 137 -14.74 -44.56 0.86
C PRO A 137 -15.49 -45.88 0.94
N VAL A 138 -14.94 -46.90 0.27
CA VAL A 138 -15.36 -48.28 0.47
C VAL A 138 -14.79 -48.84 1.77
N ASP A 139 -15.56 -49.71 2.40
CA ASP A 139 -15.14 -50.43 3.58
C ASP A 139 -14.34 -51.70 3.27
N SER A 140 -13.94 -52.43 4.32
CA SER A 140 -13.21 -53.70 4.16
C SER A 140 -14.00 -54.79 3.42
N GLU A 141 -15.31 -54.61 3.20
CA GLU A 141 -16.20 -55.50 2.46
C GLU A 141 -16.60 -54.90 1.09
N GLY A 142 -15.98 -53.80 0.67
CA GLY A 142 -16.22 -53.15 -0.63
C GLY A 142 -17.49 -52.30 -0.69
N PHE A 143 -18.12 -51.99 0.45
CA PHE A 143 -19.36 -51.21 0.50
C PHE A 143 -19.07 -49.72 0.73
N SER A 144 -19.70 -48.84 -0.07
CA SER A 144 -19.71 -47.38 0.13
C SER A 144 -21.09 -46.92 0.58
N VAL A 145 -21.13 -46.00 1.54
CA VAL A 145 -22.38 -45.35 1.97
C VAL A 145 -22.90 -44.41 0.90
N LEU A 146 -24.23 -44.34 0.77
CA LEU A 146 -24.92 -43.37 -0.08
C LEU A 146 -25.22 -42.09 0.70
N ILE A 147 -25.16 -40.94 0.02
CA ILE A 147 -25.53 -39.62 0.57
C ILE A 147 -26.96 -39.60 1.15
N SER A 148 -27.82 -40.53 0.74
CA SER A 148 -29.16 -40.71 1.31
C SER A 148 -29.17 -40.98 2.81
N ILE A 149 -28.06 -41.42 3.43
CA ILE A 149 -27.96 -41.63 4.89
C ILE A 149 -28.27 -40.35 5.69
N PHE A 150 -27.96 -39.18 5.13
CA PHE A 150 -28.28 -37.88 5.73
C PHE A 150 -29.76 -37.51 5.61
N LYS A 151 -30.60 -38.35 5.01
CA LYS A 151 -32.04 -38.11 4.86
C LYS A 151 -32.84 -39.23 5.51
N LYS A 152 -33.95 -38.85 6.14
CA LYS A 152 -34.94 -39.76 6.72
C LYS A 152 -36.27 -39.56 6.02
N LYS A 153 -36.89 -40.67 5.64
CA LYS A 153 -38.29 -40.68 5.19
C LYS A 153 -39.21 -40.78 6.41
N LEU A 154 -40.11 -39.83 6.56
CA LEU A 154 -41.16 -39.83 7.57
C LEU A 154 -42.35 -40.69 7.14
N THR A 155 -43.24 -41.00 8.08
CA THR A 155 -44.46 -41.80 7.84
C THR A 155 -45.43 -41.13 6.87
N ASN A 156 -45.39 -39.80 6.76
CA ASN A 156 -46.13 -39.00 5.78
C ASN A 156 -45.42 -38.90 4.42
N ASN A 157 -44.41 -39.73 4.16
CA ASN A 157 -43.54 -39.72 2.97
C ASN A 157 -42.64 -38.48 2.79
N GLU A 158 -42.62 -37.53 3.72
CA GLU A 158 -41.70 -36.39 3.65
C GLU A 158 -40.26 -36.82 3.93
N MET A 159 -39.31 -36.21 3.23
CA MET A 159 -37.89 -36.45 3.43
C MET A 159 -37.29 -35.32 4.27
N ILE A 160 -36.85 -35.63 5.49
CA ILE A 160 -36.16 -34.67 6.36
C ILE A 160 -34.66 -34.94 6.39
N THR A 161 -33.87 -33.89 6.54
CA THR A 161 -32.41 -33.99 6.64
C THR A 161 -31.96 -34.20 8.08
N ARG A 162 -31.00 -35.11 8.28
CA ARG A 162 -30.29 -35.32 9.55
C ARG A 162 -29.14 -34.33 9.67
N ASP A 163 -29.46 -33.13 10.15
CA ASP A 163 -28.51 -32.03 10.36
C ASP A 163 -27.51 -32.26 11.52
N TRP A 164 -27.73 -33.30 12.32
CA TRP A 164 -26.87 -33.72 13.42
C TRP A 164 -25.78 -34.74 13.02
N LEU A 165 -25.92 -35.38 11.87
CA LEU A 165 -24.98 -36.39 11.38
C LEU A 165 -23.90 -35.71 10.53
N VAL A 166 -22.63 -35.92 10.86
CA VAL A 166 -21.50 -35.27 10.19
C VAL A 166 -20.40 -36.27 9.82
N TRP A 167 -19.67 -35.98 8.74
CA TRP A 167 -18.59 -36.80 8.22
C TRP A 167 -17.22 -36.17 8.53
N SER A 168 -16.26 -37.00 8.95
CA SER A 168 -14.85 -36.62 9.09
C SER A 168 -14.02 -37.21 7.96
N LYS A 169 -13.36 -36.36 7.17
CA LYS A 169 -12.40 -36.81 6.14
C LYS A 169 -11.09 -37.26 6.78
N VAL A 170 -10.69 -36.64 7.89
CA VAL A 170 -9.44 -37.01 8.59
C VAL A 170 -9.56 -38.39 9.23
N LYS A 171 -10.67 -38.66 9.92
CA LYS A 171 -10.91 -39.93 10.62
C LYS A 171 -11.59 -40.98 9.77
N GLN A 172 -12.08 -40.61 8.59
CA GLN A 172 -12.85 -41.48 7.72
C GLN A 172 -14.03 -42.12 8.50
N ALA A 173 -14.76 -41.30 9.26
CA ALA A 173 -15.78 -41.75 10.19
C ALA A 173 -17.00 -40.82 10.29
N PHE A 174 -18.16 -41.40 10.59
CA PHE A 174 -19.40 -40.68 10.86
C PHE A 174 -19.57 -40.38 12.35
N TYR A 175 -20.08 -39.18 12.65
CA TYR A 175 -20.31 -38.71 14.02
C TYR A 175 -21.70 -38.09 14.19
N CYS A 176 -22.21 -38.16 15.41
CA CYS A 176 -23.34 -37.36 15.87
C CYS A 176 -22.81 -36.13 16.61
N LEU A 177 -22.95 -34.95 15.99
CA LEU A 177 -22.48 -33.68 16.54
C LEU A 177 -23.03 -33.39 17.95
N PRO A 178 -24.35 -33.40 18.20
CA PRO A 178 -24.88 -33.08 19.53
C PRO A 178 -24.46 -34.10 20.59
N CYS A 179 -24.42 -35.39 20.27
CA CYS A 179 -24.01 -36.39 21.26
C CYS A 179 -22.51 -36.33 21.58
N LYS A 180 -21.66 -35.94 20.62
CA LYS A 180 -20.24 -35.75 20.91
C LYS A 180 -20.00 -34.55 21.85
N LEU A 181 -20.78 -33.49 21.70
CA LEU A 181 -20.62 -32.24 22.46
C LEU A 181 -21.34 -32.25 23.82
N PHE A 182 -22.53 -32.86 23.90
CA PHE A 182 -23.43 -32.71 25.05
C PHE A 182 -23.76 -34.03 25.75
N SER A 183 -23.21 -35.17 25.34
CA SER A 183 -23.46 -36.43 26.06
C SER A 183 -22.70 -36.46 27.38
N THR A 184 -23.43 -36.73 28.46
CA THR A 184 -22.88 -36.90 29.82
C THR A 184 -22.56 -38.36 30.15
N LEU A 185 -22.81 -39.30 29.23
CA LEU A 185 -22.54 -40.71 29.47
C LEU A 185 -21.04 -41.03 29.44
N PRO A 186 -20.56 -42.01 30.22
CA PRO A 186 -19.23 -42.59 30.05
C PRO A 186 -19.06 -43.18 28.65
N GLU A 187 -17.84 -43.18 28.11
CA GLU A 187 -17.55 -43.66 26.75
C GLU A 187 -18.05 -45.09 26.51
N SER A 188 -17.95 -45.97 27.50
CA SER A 188 -18.44 -47.36 27.44
C SER A 188 -19.93 -47.49 27.16
N GLN A 189 -20.72 -46.44 27.41
CA GLN A 189 -22.17 -46.42 27.21
C GLN A 189 -22.60 -45.52 26.04
N ARG A 190 -21.65 -44.89 25.34
CA ARG A 190 -21.95 -44.04 24.19
C ARG A 190 -22.14 -44.89 22.93
N SER A 191 -23.04 -44.43 22.07
CA SER A 191 -23.14 -45.01 20.72
C SER A 191 -21.82 -44.78 19.95
N ALA A 192 -21.52 -45.66 18.99
CA ALA A 192 -20.36 -45.51 18.11
C ALA A 192 -20.25 -44.13 17.41
N LEU A 193 -21.37 -43.45 17.16
CA LEU A 193 -21.41 -42.11 16.56
C LEU A 193 -20.94 -40.98 17.51
N ALA A 194 -20.86 -41.25 18.81
CA ALA A 194 -20.50 -40.26 19.85
C ALA A 194 -19.15 -40.57 20.52
N LEU A 195 -18.47 -41.63 20.08
CA LEU A 195 -17.12 -41.99 20.53
C LEU A 195 -16.04 -41.15 19.82
N PRO A 196 -14.84 -41.01 20.39
CA PRO A 196 -13.72 -40.31 19.75
C PRO A 196 -13.38 -40.85 18.34
N GLU A 197 -13.46 -42.16 18.14
CA GLU A 197 -13.15 -42.85 16.87
C GLU A 197 -14.28 -42.74 15.84
N GLY A 198 -15.50 -42.42 16.27
CA GLY A 198 -16.68 -42.38 15.42
C GLY A 198 -17.08 -43.75 14.85
N PHE A 199 -17.97 -43.71 13.85
CA PHE A 199 -18.31 -44.88 13.04
C PHE A 199 -17.40 -44.93 11.81
N SER A 200 -16.23 -45.55 11.97
CA SER A 200 -15.14 -45.58 10.97
C SER A 200 -15.21 -46.79 10.02
N THR A 201 -14.28 -46.82 9.07
CA THR A 201 -14.10 -47.91 8.08
C THR A 201 -13.80 -49.29 8.63
N ALA A 202 -13.34 -49.37 9.88
CA ALA A 202 -13.16 -50.65 10.58
C ALA A 202 -14.50 -51.29 11.00
N LYS A 203 -15.61 -50.55 10.92
CA LYS A 203 -16.97 -51.03 11.22
C LYS A 203 -17.71 -51.24 9.90
N ARG A 204 -18.41 -52.38 9.77
CA ARG A 204 -19.23 -52.69 8.58
C ARG A 204 -20.21 -51.56 8.29
N TRP A 205 -20.02 -50.87 7.18
CA TRP A 205 -20.77 -49.67 6.86
C TRP A 205 -22.23 -49.94 6.56
N LYS A 206 -22.55 -51.15 6.08
CA LYS A 206 -23.93 -51.61 5.93
C LYS A 206 -24.73 -51.52 7.24
N LYS A 207 -24.09 -51.76 8.39
CA LYS A 207 -24.72 -51.64 9.73
C LYS A 207 -25.00 -50.19 10.13
N LEU A 208 -24.43 -49.20 9.46
CA LEU A 208 -24.72 -47.79 9.71
C LEU A 208 -26.20 -47.49 9.46
N TYR A 209 -26.82 -48.13 8.48
CA TYR A 209 -28.24 -47.95 8.15
C TYR A 209 -29.18 -48.46 9.26
N ASP A 210 -28.74 -49.42 10.08
CA ASP A 210 -29.49 -49.89 11.26
C ASP A 210 -29.17 -49.03 12.49
N LYS A 211 -27.89 -48.67 12.66
CA LYS A 211 -27.39 -47.96 13.84
C LYS A 211 -27.77 -46.48 13.88
N VAL A 212 -27.89 -45.82 12.73
CA VAL A 212 -28.31 -44.41 12.66
C VAL A 212 -29.76 -44.25 13.17
N PRO A 213 -30.77 -45.01 12.70
CA PRO A 213 -32.11 -44.97 13.27
C PRO A 213 -32.18 -45.35 14.75
N GLU A 214 -31.44 -46.38 15.18
CA GLU A 214 -31.38 -46.78 16.60
C GLU A 214 -30.85 -45.64 17.48
N HIS A 215 -29.75 -45.00 17.05
CA HIS A 215 -29.16 -43.85 17.73
C HIS A 215 -30.11 -42.64 17.74
N GLU A 216 -30.68 -42.29 16.59
CA GLU A 216 -31.60 -41.16 16.42
C GLU A 216 -32.81 -41.25 17.36
N ASN A 217 -33.30 -42.47 17.59
CA ASN A 217 -34.44 -42.71 18.48
C ASN A 217 -34.08 -42.82 19.96
N SER A 218 -32.80 -42.92 20.30
CA SER A 218 -32.33 -43.03 21.69
C SER A 218 -32.67 -41.79 22.52
N SER A 219 -32.95 -42.00 23.81
CA SER A 219 -33.23 -40.91 24.76
C SER A 219 -32.04 -39.95 24.93
N VAL A 220 -30.81 -40.49 24.83
CA VAL A 220 -29.56 -39.73 24.91
C VAL A 220 -29.46 -38.77 23.73
N HIS A 221 -29.67 -39.25 22.51
CA HIS A 221 -29.64 -38.41 21.32
C HIS A 221 -30.67 -37.28 21.40
N LYS A 222 -31.92 -37.61 21.74
CA LYS A 222 -32.99 -36.64 21.87
C LYS A 222 -32.65 -35.53 22.88
N LYS A 223 -32.12 -35.89 24.06
CA LYS A 223 -31.69 -34.92 25.08
C LYS A 223 -30.56 -34.02 24.58
N SER A 224 -29.49 -34.61 24.04
CA SER A 224 -28.35 -33.85 23.51
C SER A 224 -28.75 -32.96 22.32
N TYR A 225 -29.65 -33.43 21.45
CA TYR A 225 -30.16 -32.67 20.31
C TYR A 225 -31.01 -31.48 20.75
N VAL A 226 -31.92 -31.66 21.72
CA VAL A 226 -32.71 -30.56 22.29
C VAL A 226 -31.81 -29.52 22.97
N GLN A 227 -30.80 -29.97 23.73
CA GLN A 227 -29.83 -29.06 24.35
C GLN A 227 -29.07 -28.26 23.29
N TRP A 228 -28.55 -28.93 22.26
CA TRP A 228 -27.86 -28.28 21.15
C TRP A 228 -28.73 -27.23 20.43
N LYS A 229 -29.97 -27.57 20.10
CA LYS A 229 -30.91 -26.65 19.46
C LYS A 229 -31.31 -25.49 20.38
N SER A 230 -31.47 -25.75 21.68
CA SER A 230 -31.75 -24.73 22.69
C SER A 230 -30.59 -23.73 22.80
N GLU A 231 -29.34 -24.20 22.83
CA GLU A 231 -28.17 -23.31 22.84
C GLU A 231 -28.04 -22.51 21.54
N ILE A 232 -28.25 -23.12 20.38
CA ILE A 232 -28.31 -22.39 19.09
C ILE A 232 -29.40 -21.29 19.14
N PHE A 233 -30.56 -21.62 19.70
CA PHE A 233 -31.68 -20.67 19.80
C PHE A 233 -31.37 -19.53 20.78
N LYS A 234 -30.73 -19.82 21.92
CA LYS A 234 -30.27 -18.80 22.90
C LYS A 234 -29.21 -17.88 22.32
N ILE A 235 -28.33 -18.40 21.47
CA ILE A 235 -27.35 -17.59 20.71
C ILE A 235 -28.10 -16.69 19.71
N LYS A 236 -29.08 -17.23 18.98
CA LYS A 236 -29.88 -16.45 18.01
C LYS A 236 -30.79 -15.39 18.63
N LYS A 237 -31.27 -15.61 19.87
CA LYS A 237 -32.16 -14.67 20.58
C LYS A 237 -31.43 -13.63 21.44
N ASP A 238 -30.11 -13.51 21.36
CA ASP A 238 -29.31 -12.43 21.97
C ASP A 238 -29.40 -12.21 23.49
N LYS A 239 -30.04 -13.13 24.23
CA LYS A 239 -30.21 -13.02 25.69
C LYS A 239 -29.22 -13.86 26.50
N SER A 240 -28.34 -14.63 25.86
CA SER A 240 -27.28 -15.36 26.56
C SER A 240 -26.07 -14.48 26.83
N LEU A 241 -25.38 -14.69 27.96
CA LEU A 241 -24.11 -14.00 28.29
C LEU A 241 -23.09 -14.13 27.14
N SER A 242 -23.00 -15.32 26.54
CA SER A 242 -22.12 -15.59 25.38
C SER A 242 -22.55 -14.83 24.13
N GLY A 243 -23.86 -14.68 23.87
CA GLY A 243 -24.37 -13.88 22.75
C GLY A 243 -24.07 -12.40 22.91
N ILE A 244 -24.25 -11.85 24.13
CA ILE A 244 -23.91 -10.46 24.45
C ILE A 244 -22.40 -10.22 24.32
N LEU A 245 -21.56 -11.13 24.81
CA LEU A 245 -20.11 -11.03 24.68
C LEU A 245 -19.67 -11.07 23.21
N LEU A 246 -20.23 -11.98 22.41
CA LEU A 246 -19.92 -12.08 20.98
C LEU A 246 -20.33 -10.81 20.23
N LYS A 247 -21.49 -10.23 20.56
CA LYS A 247 -21.91 -8.93 20.02
C LYS A 247 -20.93 -7.82 20.38
N SER A 248 -20.53 -7.72 21.65
CA SER A 248 -19.56 -6.74 22.11
C SER A 248 -18.25 -6.84 21.32
N ILE A 249 -17.73 -8.05 21.14
CA ILE A 249 -16.51 -8.32 20.36
C ILE A 249 -16.69 -7.88 18.90
N ASN A 250 -17.84 -8.19 18.28
CA ASN A 250 -18.09 -7.81 16.90
C ASN A 250 -18.22 -6.28 16.72
N ILE A 251 -18.85 -5.58 17.66
CA ILE A 251 -18.94 -4.12 17.67
C ILE A 251 -17.54 -3.51 17.77
N ASP A 252 -16.70 -4.01 18.70
CA ASP A 252 -15.32 -3.55 18.83
C ASP A 252 -14.49 -3.84 17.57
N LYS A 253 -14.69 -5.01 16.94
CA LYS A 253 -14.03 -5.38 15.69
C LYS A 253 -14.37 -4.40 14.55
N GLU A 254 -15.64 -4.06 14.38
CA GLU A 254 -16.04 -3.09 13.36
C GLU A 254 -15.52 -1.69 13.69
N LYS A 255 -15.54 -1.28 14.97
CA LYS A 255 -14.93 -0.01 15.41
C LYS A 255 -13.45 0.07 15.02
N TRP A 256 -12.67 -0.98 15.27
CA TRP A 256 -11.25 -1.01 14.92
C TRP A 256 -11.02 -1.02 13.41
N ARG A 257 -11.85 -1.72 12.63
CA ARG A 257 -11.78 -1.67 11.15
C ARG A 257 -12.01 -0.26 10.63
N GLU A 258 -13.02 0.43 11.17
CA GLU A 258 -13.32 1.80 10.81
C GLU A 258 -12.19 2.75 11.18
N LEU A 259 -11.60 2.61 12.37
CA LEU A 259 -10.41 3.37 12.76
C LEU A 259 -9.24 3.11 11.82
N LEU A 260 -8.88 1.85 11.56
CA LEU A 260 -7.76 1.49 10.69
C LEU A 260 -7.94 2.03 9.26
N LYS A 261 -9.15 1.99 8.70
CA LYS A 261 -9.45 2.63 7.40
C LYS A 261 -9.07 4.11 7.39
N ARG A 262 -9.42 4.86 8.44
CA ARG A 262 -9.08 6.30 8.56
C ARG A 262 -7.56 6.50 8.64
N LEU A 263 -6.86 5.73 9.47
CA LEU A 263 -5.41 5.81 9.62
C LEU A 263 -4.68 5.52 8.29
N ILE A 264 -5.13 4.51 7.55
CA ILE A 264 -4.58 4.17 6.23
C ILE A 264 -4.91 5.27 5.21
N MET A 265 -6.12 5.84 5.23
CA MET A 265 -6.48 6.95 4.33
C MET A 265 -5.61 8.19 4.57
N VAL A 266 -5.34 8.55 5.82
CA VAL A 266 -4.41 9.65 6.15
C VAL A 266 -2.99 9.31 5.69
N THR A 267 -2.54 8.07 5.90
CA THR A 267 -1.23 7.59 5.40
C THR A 267 -1.12 7.76 3.89
N LEU A 268 -2.12 7.32 3.13
CA LEU A 268 -2.17 7.45 1.68
C LEU A 268 -2.23 8.91 1.23
N PHE A 269 -2.98 9.76 1.94
CA PHE A 269 -3.07 11.19 1.65
C PHE A 269 -1.71 11.89 1.78
N LEU A 270 -1.00 11.62 2.88
CA LEU A 270 0.33 12.18 3.11
C LEU A 270 1.33 11.68 2.06
N ALA A 271 1.33 10.37 1.79
CA ALA A 271 2.21 9.76 0.80
C ALA A 271 2.00 10.32 -0.61
N LYS A 272 0.74 10.44 -1.07
CA LYS A 272 0.40 10.99 -2.40
C LYS A 272 0.85 12.45 -2.59
N ARG A 273 0.98 13.20 -1.50
CA ARG A 273 1.36 14.62 -1.52
C ARG A 273 2.82 14.86 -1.13
N GLY A 274 3.58 13.81 -0.80
CA GLY A 274 4.95 13.95 -0.32
C GLY A 274 5.07 14.74 1.00
N LEU A 275 4.05 14.66 1.86
CA LEU A 275 4.04 15.39 3.14
C LEU A 275 4.73 14.58 4.24
N ALA A 276 5.46 15.28 5.12
CA ALA A 276 6.07 14.67 6.30
C ALA A 276 5.00 14.08 7.22
N PHE A 277 5.22 12.90 7.78
CA PHE A 277 4.25 12.25 8.68
C PHE A 277 4.35 12.76 10.11
N ARG A 278 5.58 12.96 10.59
CA ARG A 278 5.91 13.18 12.00
C ARG A 278 6.39 14.61 12.23
N GLY A 279 6.24 15.06 13.47
CA GLY A 279 6.89 16.26 13.98
C GLY A 279 7.73 15.91 15.20
N ASP A 280 8.09 16.93 15.98
CA ASP A 280 8.95 16.79 17.16
C ASP A 280 8.21 16.14 18.35
N SER A 281 6.89 16.04 18.29
CA SER A 281 6.05 15.43 19.32
C SER A 281 5.25 14.23 18.81
N GLU A 282 4.93 13.31 19.72
CA GLU A 282 4.03 12.18 19.49
C GLU A 282 2.70 12.32 20.26
N LYS A 283 2.47 13.49 20.88
CA LYS A 283 1.31 13.74 21.74
C LYS A 283 0.16 14.37 20.97
N ILE A 284 -1.04 13.97 21.32
CA ILE A 284 -2.27 14.52 20.73
C ILE A 284 -2.56 15.88 21.38
N GLY A 285 -2.75 16.92 20.57
CA GLY A 285 -3.04 18.29 20.96
C GLY A 285 -1.83 19.23 20.97
N GLU A 286 -0.63 18.73 20.69
CA GLU A 286 0.57 19.57 20.55
C GLU A 286 0.76 19.99 19.08
N SER A 287 1.08 21.27 18.84
CA SER A 287 1.24 21.82 17.47
C SER A 287 2.41 21.20 16.70
N SER A 288 3.38 20.60 17.40
CA SER A 288 4.54 19.94 16.83
C SER A 288 4.36 18.44 16.61
N ASN A 289 3.13 17.90 16.66
CA ASN A 289 2.87 16.46 16.58
C ASN A 289 2.85 15.87 15.15
N GLY A 290 3.16 16.70 14.14
CA GLY A 290 3.29 16.31 12.74
C GLY A 290 1.95 16.18 12.01
N ASN A 291 2.03 16.05 10.68
CA ASN A 291 0.83 16.08 9.85
C ASN A 291 -0.08 14.85 10.06
N PHE A 292 0.47 13.68 10.41
CA PHE A 292 -0.34 12.49 10.63
C PHE A 292 -1.31 12.67 11.80
N LEU A 293 -0.80 13.11 12.96
CA LEU A 293 -1.63 13.34 14.15
C LEU A 293 -2.50 14.58 13.97
N GLY A 294 -1.97 15.68 13.41
CA GLY A 294 -2.74 16.89 13.16
C GLY A 294 -3.93 16.69 12.21
N ILE A 295 -3.79 15.86 11.16
CA ILE A 295 -4.92 15.50 10.28
C ILE A 295 -5.95 14.66 11.04
N LEU A 296 -5.52 13.71 11.88
CA LEU A 296 -6.45 12.90 12.67
C LEU A 296 -7.25 13.75 13.67
N GLU A 297 -6.61 14.75 14.27
CA GLU A 297 -7.28 15.73 15.14
C GLU A 297 -8.31 16.57 14.37
N LEU A 298 -7.97 17.01 13.17
CA LEU A 298 -8.92 17.70 12.29
C LEU A 298 -10.12 16.80 11.95
N LEU A 299 -9.87 15.54 11.57
CA LEU A 299 -10.93 14.60 11.22
C LEU A 299 -11.80 14.22 12.42
N ALA A 300 -11.25 14.18 13.62
CA ALA A 300 -11.99 13.92 14.85
C ALA A 300 -13.08 14.97 15.13
N ASN A 301 -12.99 16.18 14.57
CA ASN A 301 -14.08 17.16 14.69
C ASN A 301 -15.36 16.74 13.95
N TYR A 302 -15.23 15.85 12.95
CA TYR A 302 -16.32 15.37 12.11
C TYR A 302 -16.62 13.89 12.28
N ASP A 303 -15.74 13.16 12.97
CA ASP A 303 -15.80 11.72 13.13
C ASP A 303 -15.88 11.31 14.61
N PRO A 304 -17.06 10.92 15.12
CA PRO A 304 -17.24 10.56 16.52
C PRO A 304 -16.40 9.36 16.98
N VAL A 305 -16.18 8.39 16.09
CA VAL A 305 -15.42 7.17 16.40
C VAL A 305 -13.94 7.51 16.60
N LEU A 306 -13.40 8.33 15.70
CA LEU A 306 -12.03 8.81 15.80
C LEU A 306 -11.85 9.74 17.01
N ASN A 307 -12.81 10.64 17.24
CA ASN A 307 -12.81 11.56 18.39
C ASN A 307 -12.72 10.83 19.72
N GLU A 308 -13.59 9.83 19.93
CA GLU A 308 -13.58 9.00 21.14
C GLU A 308 -12.22 8.29 21.31
N HIS A 309 -11.64 7.78 20.22
CA HIS A 309 -10.33 7.12 20.25
C HIS A 309 -9.19 8.08 20.61
N LEU A 310 -9.14 9.27 19.99
CA LEU A 310 -8.11 10.27 20.28
C LEU A 310 -8.23 10.82 21.70
N ASN A 311 -9.44 11.07 22.20
CA ASN A 311 -9.65 11.53 23.58
C ASN A 311 -9.20 10.48 24.60
N LYS A 312 -9.47 9.20 24.33
CA LYS A 312 -8.96 8.11 25.17
C LYS A 312 -7.43 8.15 25.23
N ILE A 313 -6.76 8.23 24.09
CA ILE A 313 -5.29 8.29 24.04
C ILE A 313 -4.78 9.54 24.78
N ARG A 314 -5.37 10.71 24.54
CA ARG A 314 -5.00 11.96 25.21
C ARG A 314 -5.07 11.82 26.74
N HIS A 315 -6.17 11.25 27.26
CA HIS A 315 -6.33 11.00 28.69
C HIS A 315 -5.24 10.09 29.27
N PHE A 316 -4.85 9.03 28.55
CA PHE A 316 -3.72 8.18 28.94
C PHE A 316 -2.39 8.95 28.92
N GLN A 317 -2.15 9.77 27.88
CA GLN A 317 -0.94 10.60 27.75
C GLN A 317 -0.82 11.63 28.88
N GLU A 318 -1.91 12.28 29.27
CA GLU A 318 -1.95 13.25 30.37
C GLU A 318 -1.66 12.61 31.73
N LYS A 319 -2.17 11.39 31.96
CA LYS A 319 -1.90 10.62 33.18
C LYS A 319 -0.49 10.01 33.23
N GLY A 320 0.22 9.99 32.10
CA GLY A 320 1.51 9.30 31.98
C GLY A 320 1.37 7.77 31.92
N ASP A 321 0.17 7.27 31.65
CA ASP A 321 -0.13 5.84 31.52
C ASP A 321 0.03 5.39 30.06
N ARG A 322 0.46 4.14 29.84
CA ARG A 322 0.56 3.56 28.48
C ARG A 322 -0.74 2.86 28.10
N MET A 323 -1.36 3.30 27.00
CA MET A 323 -2.36 2.51 26.30
C MET A 323 -1.65 1.44 25.46
N GLN A 324 -2.03 0.16 25.62
CA GLN A 324 -1.31 -0.93 24.94
C GLN A 324 -1.49 -0.94 23.42
N VAL A 325 -2.67 -0.58 22.91
CA VAL A 325 -2.98 -0.65 21.48
C VAL A 325 -3.75 0.59 21.05
N HIS A 326 -3.10 1.48 20.29
CA HIS A 326 -3.74 2.67 19.76
C HIS A 326 -3.42 3.00 18.29
N TYR A 327 -2.46 2.28 17.68
CA TYR A 327 -2.08 2.37 16.26
C TYR A 327 -1.59 3.74 15.74
N LEU A 328 -1.20 4.66 16.64
CA LEU A 328 -0.71 5.98 16.26
C LEU A 328 0.81 6.15 16.41
N SER A 329 1.51 5.18 16.98
CA SER A 329 2.96 5.27 17.20
C SER A 329 3.74 5.33 15.89
N HIS A 330 4.96 5.87 15.94
CA HIS A 330 5.84 5.93 14.77
C HIS A 330 6.11 4.55 14.17
N ASP A 331 6.24 3.51 14.98
CA ASP A 331 6.43 2.12 14.52
C ASP A 331 5.26 1.65 13.65
N ILE A 332 4.02 1.90 14.10
CA ILE A 332 2.82 1.53 13.33
C ILE A 332 2.69 2.38 12.07
N GLN A 333 3.02 3.67 12.13
CA GLN A 333 3.07 4.50 10.93
C GLN A 333 4.06 3.95 9.90
N ASN A 334 5.25 3.50 10.33
CA ASN A 334 6.23 2.84 9.44
C ASN A 334 5.68 1.54 8.86
N GLU A 335 4.93 0.77 9.65
CA GLU A 335 4.29 -0.46 9.19
C GLU A 335 3.21 -0.16 8.13
N PHE A 336 2.36 0.85 8.34
CA PHE A 336 1.39 1.28 7.32
C PHE A 336 2.06 1.74 6.03
N ILE A 337 3.11 2.54 6.13
CA ILE A 337 3.90 2.98 4.96
C ILE A 337 4.47 1.77 4.23
N SER A 338 5.04 0.81 4.96
CA SER A 338 5.65 -0.39 4.39
C SER A 338 4.61 -1.27 3.69
N LEU A 339 3.43 -1.44 4.27
CA LEU A 339 2.33 -2.19 3.66
C LEU A 339 1.80 -1.51 2.40
N CYS A 340 1.62 -0.19 2.42
CA CYS A 340 1.22 0.58 1.25
C CYS A 340 2.27 0.48 0.12
N ALA A 341 3.56 0.61 0.47
CA ALA A 341 4.66 0.48 -0.47
C ALA A 341 4.75 -0.93 -1.07
N ALA A 342 4.48 -1.97 -0.27
CA ALA A 342 4.45 -3.35 -0.75
C ALA A 342 3.33 -3.57 -1.77
N GLU A 343 2.12 -3.04 -1.54
CA GLU A 343 1.02 -3.16 -2.51
C GLU A 343 1.30 -2.38 -3.80
N VAL A 344 1.86 -1.17 -3.70
CA VAL A 344 2.29 -0.40 -4.88
C VAL A 344 3.35 -1.17 -5.67
N THR A 345 4.36 -1.73 -4.98
CA THR A 345 5.40 -2.53 -5.61
C THR A 345 4.81 -3.75 -6.32
N LYS A 346 3.87 -4.44 -5.68
CA LYS A 346 3.18 -5.59 -6.27
C LYS A 346 2.46 -5.21 -7.56
N ILE A 347 1.69 -4.12 -7.58
CA ILE A 347 1.00 -3.62 -8.78
C ILE A 347 2.02 -3.31 -9.89
N ILE A 348 3.12 -2.62 -9.56
CA ILE A 348 4.18 -2.30 -10.53
C ILE A 348 4.76 -3.58 -11.14
N LEU A 349 5.00 -4.61 -10.33
CA LEU A 349 5.54 -5.89 -10.81
C LEU A 349 4.54 -6.64 -11.69
N GLU A 350 3.24 -6.61 -11.35
CA GLU A 350 2.17 -7.19 -12.18
C GLU A 350 2.04 -6.47 -13.53
N GLU A 351 2.09 -5.14 -13.55
CA GLU A 351 2.11 -4.33 -14.79
C GLU A 351 3.35 -4.66 -15.64
N ARG A 352 4.52 -4.71 -15.00
CA ARG A 352 5.79 -5.02 -15.67
C ARG A 352 5.77 -6.42 -16.27
N GLU A 353 5.24 -7.42 -15.56
CA GLU A 353 5.13 -8.79 -16.06
C GLU A 353 4.25 -8.88 -17.32
N LYS A 354 3.13 -8.15 -17.36
CA LYS A 354 2.28 -8.04 -18.55
C LYS A 354 2.99 -7.37 -19.73
N ALA A 355 3.77 -6.31 -19.47
CA ALA A 355 4.55 -5.62 -20.49
C ALA A 355 5.75 -6.45 -20.99
N ARG A 356 6.23 -7.40 -20.17
CA ARG A 356 7.44 -8.21 -20.32
C ARG A 356 8.72 -7.37 -20.37
N TYR A 357 8.87 -6.59 -21.44
CA TYR A 357 10.06 -5.80 -21.70
C TYR A 357 10.07 -4.48 -20.95
N TYR A 358 11.25 -4.10 -20.49
CA TYR A 358 11.44 -2.86 -19.75
C TYR A 358 12.80 -2.23 -20.04
N SER A 359 12.94 -0.99 -19.60
CA SER A 359 14.18 -0.24 -19.57
C SER A 359 14.48 0.14 -18.13
N VAL A 360 15.75 0.11 -17.74
CA VAL A 360 16.18 0.57 -16.42
C VAL A 360 16.74 1.98 -16.53
N ILE A 361 16.31 2.87 -15.64
CA ILE A 361 16.83 4.23 -15.52
C ILE A 361 17.39 4.37 -14.11
N VAL A 362 18.64 4.78 -13.99
CA VAL A 362 19.29 4.95 -12.68
C VAL A 362 19.91 6.32 -12.58
N ASP A 363 19.57 7.03 -11.52
CA ASP A 363 20.08 8.35 -11.19
C ASP A 363 20.58 8.37 -9.74
N ALA A 364 21.53 9.24 -9.44
CA ALA A 364 22.08 9.40 -8.10
C ALA A 364 21.93 10.86 -7.64
N THR A 365 21.30 11.04 -6.48
CA THR A 365 21.13 12.37 -5.88
C THR A 365 21.49 12.33 -4.40
N PRO A 366 22.17 13.36 -3.85
CA PRO A 366 22.26 13.49 -2.41
C PRO A 366 20.87 13.75 -1.82
N ASP A 367 20.56 13.10 -0.70
CA ASP A 367 19.36 13.34 0.10
C ASP A 367 19.54 14.52 1.06
N SER A 368 18.51 14.82 1.86
CA SER A 368 18.53 15.92 2.85
C SER A 368 19.57 15.72 3.97
N ALA A 369 20.08 14.51 4.16
CA ALA A 369 21.15 14.18 5.10
C ALA A 369 22.53 14.17 4.44
N HIS A 370 22.64 14.63 3.19
CA HIS A 370 23.85 14.58 2.36
C HIS A 370 24.37 13.16 2.10
N VAL A 371 23.49 12.16 2.14
CA VAL A 371 23.77 10.79 1.74
C VAL A 371 23.37 10.62 0.28
N GLU A 372 24.28 10.14 -0.57
CA GLU A 372 23.94 9.84 -1.96
C GLU A 372 23.01 8.62 -2.04
N GLN A 373 21.78 8.87 -2.50
CA GLN A 373 20.81 7.84 -2.79
C GLN A 373 20.77 7.58 -4.29
N THR A 374 20.89 6.31 -4.66
CA THR A 374 20.69 5.81 -6.02
C THR A 374 19.23 5.44 -6.19
N VAL A 375 18.60 6.03 -7.19
CA VAL A 375 17.20 5.83 -7.56
C VAL A 375 17.15 4.88 -8.73
N ILE A 376 16.43 3.77 -8.61
CA ILE A 376 16.21 2.83 -9.71
C ILE A 376 14.77 2.96 -10.16
N LEU A 377 14.57 3.31 -11.43
CA LEU A 377 13.28 3.33 -12.09
C LEU A 377 13.25 2.27 -13.20
N ILE A 378 12.05 1.77 -13.47
CA ILE A 378 11.76 0.95 -14.63
C ILE A 378 10.76 1.66 -15.53
N ARG A 379 11.03 1.60 -16.82
CA ARG A 379 10.17 2.16 -17.87
C ARG A 379 9.67 1.04 -18.78
N TYR A 380 8.37 0.93 -18.97
CA TYR A 380 7.75 -0.12 -19.78
C TYR A 380 6.49 0.40 -20.48
N VAL A 381 5.97 -0.36 -21.44
CA VAL A 381 4.74 -0.03 -22.16
C VAL A 381 3.61 -0.85 -21.55
N ASN A 382 2.68 -0.18 -20.87
CA ASN A 382 1.50 -0.80 -20.31
C ASN A 382 0.36 -0.77 -21.32
N LEU A 383 -0.41 -1.87 -21.40
CA LEU A 383 -1.64 -1.92 -22.17
C LEU A 383 -2.81 -1.66 -21.22
N THR A 384 -3.44 -0.50 -21.35
CA THR A 384 -4.58 -0.14 -20.51
C THR A 384 -5.87 -0.58 -21.18
N GLU A 385 -6.69 -1.35 -20.45
CA GLU A 385 -8.00 -1.84 -20.92
C GLU A 385 -9.15 -0.84 -20.68
N GLN A 386 -8.85 0.40 -20.30
CA GLN A 386 -9.87 1.38 -19.93
C GLN A 386 -10.43 2.11 -21.16
N VAL A 387 -11.72 1.87 -21.42
CA VAL A 387 -12.67 2.57 -22.32
C VAL A 387 -12.45 2.34 -23.81
N GLU A 388 -13.28 1.46 -24.39
CA GLU A 388 -13.63 1.25 -25.82
C GLU A 388 -12.49 1.15 -26.87
N ASN A 389 -11.24 1.42 -26.51
CA ASN A 389 -10.05 1.36 -27.33
C ASN A 389 -8.85 0.96 -26.47
N GLN A 390 -8.20 -0.15 -26.82
CA GLN A 390 -6.93 -0.55 -26.25
C GLN A 390 -5.86 0.52 -26.51
N GLN A 391 -5.34 1.15 -25.45
CA GLN A 391 -4.28 2.16 -25.57
C GLN A 391 -3.00 1.69 -24.89
N TYR A 392 -1.88 1.81 -25.62
CA TYR A 392 -0.55 1.62 -25.07
C TYR A 392 -0.06 2.91 -24.43
N GLN A 393 0.35 2.83 -23.16
CA GLN A 393 0.89 3.97 -22.42
C GLN A 393 2.29 3.66 -21.91
N VAL A 394 3.21 4.62 -22.10
CA VAL A 394 4.54 4.53 -21.51
C VAL A 394 4.46 4.86 -20.03
N GLU A 395 4.88 3.91 -19.21
CA GLU A 395 4.91 4.04 -17.77
C GLU A 395 6.33 4.07 -17.25
N GLU A 396 6.57 4.97 -16.31
CA GLU A 396 7.80 5.10 -15.54
C GLU A 396 7.42 4.88 -14.10
N ARG A 397 8.00 3.86 -13.48
CA ARG A 397 7.74 3.49 -12.08
C ARG A 397 9.04 3.48 -11.31
N LEU A 398 9.01 4.17 -10.17
CA LEU A 398 10.06 4.07 -9.18
C LEU A 398 10.05 2.66 -8.58
N LEU A 399 11.19 1.97 -8.64
CA LEU A 399 11.35 0.64 -8.06
C LEU A 399 11.86 0.72 -6.63
N CYS A 400 12.96 1.45 -6.39
CA CYS A 400 13.51 1.66 -5.06
C CYS A 400 14.53 2.80 -4.98
N PHE A 401 14.76 3.24 -3.74
CA PHE A 401 15.95 3.99 -3.34
C PHE A 401 16.98 3.04 -2.71
N VAL A 402 18.26 3.29 -2.98
CA VAL A 402 19.35 2.46 -2.47
C VAL A 402 20.55 3.33 -2.12
N ASP A 403 21.07 3.16 -0.91
CA ASP A 403 22.32 3.79 -0.52
C ASP A 403 23.49 3.15 -1.27
N CYS A 404 24.23 3.95 -2.02
CA CYS A 404 25.39 3.49 -2.78
C CYS A 404 26.67 4.05 -2.16
N ALA A 405 27.21 3.34 -1.16
CA ALA A 405 28.46 3.74 -0.51
C ALA A 405 29.68 3.63 -1.46
N ASN A 406 29.62 2.78 -2.48
CA ASN A 406 30.71 2.55 -3.43
C ASN A 406 30.31 2.97 -4.85
N LYS A 407 30.97 4.02 -5.36
CA LYS A 407 30.63 4.65 -6.65
C LYS A 407 31.29 4.01 -7.86
N SER A 408 32.01 2.90 -7.72
CA SER A 408 32.63 2.24 -8.88
C SER A 408 31.57 1.69 -9.83
N GLY A 409 31.83 1.72 -11.14
CA GLY A 409 30.87 1.21 -12.13
C GLY A 409 30.47 -0.24 -11.92
N LYS A 410 31.40 -1.08 -11.44
CA LYS A 410 31.10 -2.46 -11.02
C LYS A 410 30.12 -2.51 -9.85
N ALA A 411 30.37 -1.74 -8.79
CA ALA A 411 29.48 -1.72 -7.63
C ALA A 411 28.07 -1.28 -8.01
N ILE A 412 27.94 -0.29 -8.91
CA ILE A 412 26.64 0.17 -9.40
C ILE A 412 25.94 -0.92 -10.25
N ALA A 413 26.66 -1.58 -11.16
CA ALA A 413 26.08 -2.67 -11.95
C ALA A 413 25.60 -3.83 -11.06
N ASP A 414 26.43 -4.26 -10.10
CA ASP A 414 26.10 -5.31 -9.15
C ASP A 414 24.90 -4.91 -8.27
N LEU A 415 24.81 -3.63 -7.89
CA LEU A 415 23.66 -3.08 -7.17
C LEU A 415 22.38 -3.19 -8.00
N ILE A 416 22.41 -2.76 -9.26
CA ILE A 416 21.24 -2.81 -10.16
C ILE A 416 20.79 -4.25 -10.34
N MET A 417 21.71 -5.15 -10.72
CA MET A 417 21.41 -6.56 -10.97
C MET A 417 20.89 -7.26 -9.71
N SER A 418 21.47 -6.97 -8.54
CA SER A 418 21.00 -7.56 -7.27
C SER A 418 19.60 -7.07 -6.90
N LYS A 419 19.28 -5.79 -7.12
CA LYS A 419 17.94 -5.26 -6.85
C LYS A 419 16.91 -5.83 -7.81
N LEU A 420 17.19 -5.89 -9.11
CA LEU A 420 16.31 -6.55 -10.09
C LEU A 420 16.04 -8.00 -9.67
N LYS A 421 17.07 -8.74 -9.25
CA LYS A 421 16.92 -10.12 -8.75
C LYS A 421 16.04 -10.21 -7.49
N ILE A 422 16.19 -9.28 -6.53
CA ILE A 422 15.33 -9.22 -5.33
C ILE A 422 13.86 -9.02 -5.70
N PHE A 423 13.59 -8.14 -6.66
CA PHE A 423 12.24 -7.90 -7.19
C PHE A 423 11.76 -8.96 -8.19
N LYS A 424 12.57 -10.00 -8.45
CA LYS A 424 12.29 -11.05 -9.44
C LYS A 424 12.04 -10.49 -10.84
N ILE A 425 12.79 -9.47 -11.21
CA ILE A 425 12.80 -8.88 -12.55
C ILE A 425 13.95 -9.52 -13.36
N PRO A 426 13.65 -10.35 -14.37
CA PRO A 426 14.65 -10.96 -15.24
C PRO A 426 15.44 -9.90 -15.99
N LEU A 427 16.77 -9.96 -15.92
CA LEU A 427 17.61 -9.01 -16.63
C LEU A 427 17.49 -9.20 -18.15
N GLU A 428 17.14 -10.40 -18.60
CA GLU A 428 16.98 -10.81 -19.99
C GLU A 428 15.89 -10.01 -20.71
N ASP A 429 14.85 -9.57 -19.98
CA ASP A 429 13.78 -8.75 -20.53
C ASP A 429 14.14 -7.25 -20.63
N CYS A 430 15.32 -6.85 -20.11
CA CYS A 430 15.81 -5.49 -20.19
C CYS A 430 16.25 -5.15 -21.62
N LYS A 431 15.61 -4.15 -22.25
CA LYS A 431 15.93 -3.70 -23.62
C LYS A 431 16.71 -2.40 -23.66
N SER A 432 16.77 -1.66 -22.55
CA SER A 432 17.65 -0.50 -22.48
C SER A 432 18.06 -0.14 -21.05
N GLN A 433 19.18 0.56 -20.95
CA GLN A 433 19.77 1.05 -19.71
C GLN A 433 20.12 2.55 -19.86
N GLY A 434 19.60 3.39 -18.96
CA GLY A 434 19.75 4.85 -19.00
C GLY A 434 20.42 5.38 -17.73
N TYR A 435 21.56 6.07 -17.89
CA TYR A 435 22.36 6.63 -16.79
C TYR A 435 22.91 8.02 -17.14
N ASP A 436 23.50 8.69 -16.15
CA ASP A 436 24.38 9.82 -16.40
C ASP A 436 25.58 9.44 -17.30
N ASN A 437 26.30 10.46 -17.79
CA ASN A 437 27.46 10.24 -18.65
C ASN A 437 28.77 10.13 -17.84
N GLY A 438 28.68 9.95 -16.53
CA GLY A 438 29.83 9.83 -15.65
C GLY A 438 30.69 8.63 -16.02
N SER A 439 32.00 8.72 -15.76
CA SER A 439 32.96 7.66 -16.09
C SER A 439 32.64 6.32 -15.43
N ASN A 440 32.08 6.35 -14.22
CA ASN A 440 31.61 5.15 -13.51
C ASN A 440 30.37 4.51 -14.16
N MET A 441 29.57 5.26 -14.91
CA MET A 441 28.42 4.72 -15.63
C MET A 441 28.80 4.32 -17.05
N LYS A 442 29.27 5.29 -17.86
CA LYS A 442 29.55 5.17 -19.30
C LYS A 442 30.91 4.53 -19.64
N GLY A 443 31.84 4.44 -18.67
CA GLY A 443 33.22 4.02 -18.94
C GLY A 443 33.31 2.66 -19.64
N VAL A 444 33.98 2.60 -20.79
CA VAL A 444 34.00 1.44 -21.71
C VAL A 444 34.49 0.14 -21.05
N TYR A 445 35.44 0.22 -20.10
CA TYR A 445 36.06 -0.95 -19.49
C TYR A 445 35.50 -1.30 -18.10
N LYS A 446 35.31 -0.29 -17.25
CA LYS A 446 34.98 -0.42 -15.82
C LYS A 446 33.64 0.24 -15.43
N GLY A 447 32.93 0.81 -16.40
CA GLY A 447 31.62 1.43 -16.16
C GLY A 447 30.54 0.39 -15.89
N ALA A 448 29.41 0.83 -15.35
CA ALA A 448 28.24 -0.02 -15.16
C ALA A 448 27.66 -0.52 -16.49
N GLN A 449 27.65 0.35 -17.50
CA GLN A 449 27.12 0.09 -18.83
C GLN A 449 27.68 -1.18 -19.50
N PRO A 450 29.01 -1.34 -19.68
CA PRO A 450 29.55 -2.52 -20.34
C PRO A 450 29.35 -3.79 -19.52
N ILE A 451 29.23 -3.69 -18.19
CA ILE A 451 29.00 -4.86 -17.32
C ILE A 451 27.58 -5.39 -17.54
N ILE A 452 26.59 -4.52 -17.53
CA ILE A 452 25.19 -4.90 -17.78
C ILE A 452 25.02 -5.37 -19.23
N LEU A 453 25.67 -4.71 -20.21
CA LEU A 453 25.60 -5.13 -21.61
C LEU A 453 26.22 -6.53 -21.85
N ARG A 454 27.25 -6.91 -21.08
CA ARG A 454 27.80 -8.28 -21.13
C ARG A 454 26.83 -9.31 -20.55
N ALA A 455 26.07 -8.93 -19.52
CA ALA A 455 25.08 -9.80 -18.90
C ALA A 455 23.81 -9.93 -19.76
N ASN A 456 23.40 -8.84 -20.43
CA ASN A 456 22.33 -8.85 -21.44
C ASN A 456 22.73 -7.97 -22.63
N LYS A 457 22.99 -8.61 -23.78
CA LYS A 457 23.39 -7.93 -25.03
C LYS A 457 22.30 -7.04 -25.63
N GLU A 458 21.05 -7.23 -25.24
CA GLU A 458 19.91 -6.43 -25.71
C GLU A 458 19.66 -5.20 -24.85
N ALA A 459 20.32 -5.06 -23.69
CA ALA A 459 20.18 -3.89 -22.82
C ALA A 459 20.98 -2.69 -23.39
N ILE A 460 20.45 -2.04 -24.43
CA ILE A 460 21.13 -0.94 -25.13
C ILE A 460 21.31 0.26 -24.20
N TYR A 461 22.51 0.85 -24.19
CA TYR A 461 22.78 2.04 -23.41
C TYR A 461 22.24 3.30 -24.06
N SER A 462 21.49 4.08 -23.29
CA SER A 462 21.07 5.44 -23.62
C SER A 462 21.74 6.43 -22.67
N ALA A 463 22.58 7.29 -23.23
CA ALA A 463 23.20 8.40 -22.50
C ALA A 463 22.13 9.43 -22.07
N CYS A 464 22.35 10.12 -20.95
CA CYS A 464 21.46 11.19 -20.51
C CYS A 464 21.65 12.43 -21.40
N THR A 465 20.68 12.70 -22.28
CA THR A 465 20.69 13.85 -23.18
C THR A 465 20.71 15.17 -22.42
N CYS A 466 19.98 15.27 -21.30
CA CYS A 466 19.98 16.46 -20.45
C CYS A 466 21.37 16.74 -19.86
N HIS A 467 22.08 15.70 -19.43
CA HIS A 467 23.44 15.84 -18.93
C HIS A 467 24.41 16.23 -20.04
N SER A 468 24.28 15.67 -21.25
CA SER A 468 25.07 16.11 -22.41
C SER A 468 24.85 17.59 -22.74
N LEU A 469 23.60 18.03 -22.82
CA LEU A 469 23.25 19.43 -23.09
C LEU A 469 23.80 20.35 -21.99
N ASN A 470 23.73 19.91 -20.74
CA ASN A 470 24.31 20.60 -19.60
C ASN A 470 25.83 20.81 -19.74
N LEU A 471 26.56 19.74 -20.05
CA LEU A 471 28.01 19.78 -20.22
C LEU A 471 28.42 20.70 -21.39
N CYS A 472 27.68 20.67 -22.51
CA CYS A 472 27.94 21.57 -23.62
C CYS A 472 27.79 23.05 -23.21
N GLY A 473 26.74 23.39 -22.46
CA GLY A 473 26.51 24.75 -21.97
C GLY A 473 27.59 25.23 -21.00
N GLU A 474 28.00 24.35 -20.08
CA GLU A 474 29.08 24.61 -19.12
C GLU A 474 30.42 24.85 -19.83
N GLN A 475 30.85 23.92 -20.69
CA GLN A 475 32.12 24.02 -21.41
C GLN A 475 32.15 25.24 -22.35
N ALA A 476 31.02 25.56 -23.00
CA ALA A 476 30.93 26.75 -23.85
C ALA A 476 31.11 28.03 -23.04
N ALA A 477 30.49 28.15 -21.87
CA ALA A 477 30.65 29.32 -21.01
C ALA A 477 32.07 29.42 -20.42
N ASP A 478 32.64 28.29 -19.99
CA ASP A 478 34.00 28.24 -19.42
C ASP A 478 35.09 28.48 -20.46
N SER A 479 34.79 28.35 -21.76
CA SER A 479 35.72 28.76 -22.83
C SER A 479 35.84 30.28 -22.97
N CYS A 480 34.91 31.05 -22.40
CA CYS A 480 34.84 32.50 -22.55
C CYS A 480 35.11 33.22 -21.22
N THR A 481 36.27 33.86 -21.09
CA THR A 481 36.65 34.59 -19.86
C THR A 481 35.63 35.65 -19.48
N ALA A 482 35.04 36.35 -20.46
CA ALA A 482 34.01 37.35 -20.21
C ALA A 482 32.73 36.73 -19.61
N ALA A 483 32.33 35.54 -20.09
CA ALA A 483 31.21 34.79 -19.52
C ALA A 483 31.51 34.30 -18.10
N ILE A 484 32.72 33.79 -17.84
CA ILE A 484 33.16 33.41 -16.48
C ILE A 484 33.03 34.59 -15.52
N THR A 485 33.54 35.76 -15.90
CA THR A 485 33.44 36.98 -15.08
C THR A 485 31.98 37.39 -14.85
N PHE A 486 31.17 37.37 -15.91
CA PHE A 486 29.75 37.70 -15.83
C PHE A 486 28.98 36.80 -14.86
N PHE A 487 29.09 35.47 -15.03
CA PHE A 487 28.46 34.52 -14.14
C PHE A 487 29.00 34.64 -12.71
N GLY A 488 30.32 34.79 -12.54
CA GLY A 488 30.92 35.04 -11.23
C GLY A 488 30.33 36.26 -10.52
N ALA A 489 30.10 37.35 -11.24
CA ALA A 489 29.48 38.56 -10.71
C ALA A 489 28.02 38.33 -10.26
N ILE A 490 27.24 37.57 -11.02
CA ILE A 490 25.86 37.20 -10.65
C ILE A 490 25.84 36.31 -9.40
N GLN A 491 26.75 35.32 -9.27
CA GLN A 491 26.82 34.53 -8.04
C GLN A 491 27.17 35.40 -6.84
N LYS A 492 28.14 36.31 -7.02
CA LYS A 492 28.59 37.20 -5.95
C LYS A 492 27.45 38.11 -5.49
N LEU A 493 26.65 38.62 -6.43
CA LEU A 493 25.43 39.37 -6.14
C LEU A 493 24.46 38.57 -5.27
N TYR A 494 24.14 37.33 -5.67
CA TYR A 494 23.28 36.45 -4.87
C TYR A 494 23.84 36.24 -3.46
N ASN A 495 25.13 35.90 -3.34
CA ASN A 495 25.78 35.65 -2.05
C ASN A 495 25.72 36.86 -1.11
N ILE A 496 25.85 38.08 -1.63
CA ILE A 496 25.79 39.32 -0.82
C ILE A 496 24.40 39.51 -0.22
N PHE A 497 23.35 39.30 -1.01
CA PHE A 497 21.97 39.45 -0.56
C PHE A 497 21.52 38.29 0.33
N SER A 498 21.89 37.04 -0.02
CA SER A 498 21.46 35.83 0.69
C SER A 498 22.15 35.63 2.04
N SER A 499 23.22 36.37 2.33
CA SER A 499 23.98 36.21 3.57
C SER A 499 23.28 36.76 4.81
N SER A 500 22.21 37.55 4.67
CA SER A 500 21.47 38.11 5.81
C SER A 500 20.01 38.38 5.45
N PRO A 501 19.04 38.02 6.31
CA PRO A 501 17.62 38.33 6.11
C PRO A 501 17.36 39.82 5.85
N GLN A 502 18.06 40.71 6.56
CA GLN A 502 17.91 42.16 6.39
C GLN A 502 18.31 42.62 4.98
N ARG A 503 19.37 42.03 4.40
CA ARG A 503 19.80 42.35 3.03
C ARG A 503 18.79 41.82 2.02
N TRP A 504 18.27 40.62 2.25
CA TRP A 504 17.25 40.01 1.42
C TRP A 504 15.94 40.82 1.42
N ASP A 505 15.55 41.40 2.55
CA ASP A 505 14.37 42.27 2.66
C ASP A 505 14.53 43.56 1.86
N ILE A 506 15.73 44.15 1.81
CA ILE A 506 16.02 45.32 0.96
C ILE A 506 15.78 44.96 -0.52
N LEU A 507 16.32 43.83 -0.97
CA LEU A 507 16.14 43.34 -2.34
C LEU A 507 14.65 43.13 -2.68
N LYS A 508 13.90 42.47 -1.78
CA LYS A 508 12.47 42.16 -1.99
C LYS A 508 11.55 43.40 -1.99
N LYS A 509 11.95 44.48 -1.33
CA LYS A 509 11.19 45.75 -1.37
C LYS A 509 11.26 46.43 -2.73
N ILE A 510 12.38 46.26 -3.43
CA ILE A 510 12.69 46.98 -4.67
C ILE A 510 12.35 46.10 -5.90
N ILE A 511 12.55 44.79 -5.81
CA ILE A 511 12.36 43.86 -6.94
C ILE A 511 11.20 42.89 -6.67
N PRO A 512 10.24 42.74 -7.61
CA PRO A 512 9.12 41.80 -7.46
C PRO A 512 9.51 40.33 -7.64
N SER A 513 10.78 40.05 -7.95
CA SER A 513 11.33 38.72 -8.20
C SER A 513 12.53 38.46 -7.27
N SER A 514 12.75 37.18 -6.95
CA SER A 514 13.90 36.76 -6.13
C SER A 514 15.12 36.51 -7.01
N LEU A 515 16.31 36.73 -6.44
CA LEU A 515 17.56 36.23 -7.03
C LEU A 515 17.73 34.75 -6.72
N TYR A 516 18.38 34.03 -7.62
CA TYR A 516 18.66 32.61 -7.46
C TYR A 516 20.15 32.35 -7.55
N SER A 517 20.66 31.49 -6.67
CA SER A 517 22.02 30.97 -6.78
C SER A 517 22.19 30.25 -8.11
N MET A 518 23.36 30.33 -8.73
CA MET A 518 23.61 29.54 -9.93
C MET A 518 23.71 28.06 -9.58
N SER A 519 22.98 27.24 -10.35
CA SER A 519 23.15 25.80 -10.28
C SER A 519 24.48 25.39 -10.91
N ARG A 520 25.24 24.57 -10.18
CA ARG A 520 26.45 23.90 -10.68
C ARG A 520 26.12 22.65 -11.49
N THR A 521 24.99 22.00 -11.21
CA THR A 521 24.62 20.70 -11.79
C THR A 521 23.59 20.79 -12.92
N ARG A 522 22.94 21.95 -13.10
CA ARG A 522 21.88 22.19 -14.11
C ARG A 522 21.99 23.60 -14.72
N TRP A 523 22.60 23.70 -15.90
CA TRP A 523 22.89 24.91 -16.65
C TRP A 523 21.63 25.65 -17.07
N SER A 524 20.56 24.93 -17.43
CA SER A 524 19.28 25.57 -17.76
C SER A 524 18.71 26.37 -16.59
N ALA A 525 18.95 25.93 -15.34
CA ALA A 525 18.53 26.63 -14.13
C ALA A 525 19.30 27.95 -13.91
N ARG A 526 20.38 28.23 -14.64
CA ARG A 526 21.04 29.55 -14.60
C ARG A 526 20.19 30.64 -15.26
N VAL A 527 19.18 30.28 -16.07
CA VAL A 527 18.19 31.24 -16.57
C VAL A 527 17.48 31.97 -15.43
N ASP A 528 17.23 31.27 -14.31
CA ASP A 528 16.56 31.85 -13.15
C ASP A 528 17.45 32.85 -12.41
N SER A 529 18.79 32.70 -12.49
CA SER A 529 19.74 33.68 -11.95
C SER A 529 19.89 34.90 -12.88
N VAL A 530 19.95 34.68 -14.19
CA VAL A 530 20.21 35.75 -15.18
C VAL A 530 18.96 36.57 -15.48
N LYS A 531 17.77 35.96 -15.48
CA LYS A 531 16.50 36.63 -15.84
C LYS A 531 16.14 37.80 -14.93
N PRO A 532 16.14 37.66 -13.58
CA PRO A 532 15.88 38.80 -12.69
C PRO A 532 16.92 39.89 -12.85
N PHE A 533 18.19 39.51 -13.05
CA PHE A 533 19.28 40.44 -13.29
C PHE A 533 19.06 41.26 -14.58
N ALA A 534 18.81 40.60 -15.70
CA ALA A 534 18.58 41.25 -16.98
C ALA A 534 17.31 42.11 -16.99
N ALA A 535 16.25 41.70 -16.28
CA ALA A 535 14.98 42.42 -16.25
C ALA A 535 14.97 43.63 -15.29
N HIS A 536 15.74 43.57 -14.20
CA HIS A 536 15.64 44.54 -13.10
C HIS A 536 16.98 45.18 -12.72
N LEU A 537 17.94 45.24 -13.65
CA LEU A 537 19.28 45.78 -13.36
C LEU A 537 19.29 47.16 -12.69
N PRO A 538 18.48 48.16 -13.11
CA PRO A 538 18.45 49.46 -12.44
C PRO A 538 18.04 49.36 -10.96
N ALA A 539 17.01 48.56 -10.69
CA ALA A 539 16.52 48.29 -9.33
C ALA A 539 17.55 47.50 -8.49
N ILE A 540 18.32 46.60 -9.11
CA ILE A 540 19.43 45.91 -8.43
C ILE A 540 20.53 46.89 -8.03
N LEU A 541 20.85 47.85 -8.89
CA LEU A 541 21.84 48.89 -8.58
C LEU A 541 21.36 49.78 -7.42
N GLU A 542 20.08 50.13 -7.39
CA GLU A 542 19.47 50.85 -6.25
C GLU A 542 19.55 50.04 -4.96
N ALA A 543 19.21 48.74 -5.01
CA ALA A 543 19.33 47.86 -3.86
C ALA A 543 20.77 47.73 -3.34
N LEU A 544 21.77 47.75 -4.23
CA LEU A 544 23.19 47.73 -3.87
C LEU A 544 23.63 49.05 -3.18
N GLU A 545 23.08 50.19 -3.60
CA GLU A 545 23.32 51.47 -2.92
C GLU A 545 22.70 51.47 -1.52
N ASP A 546 21.47 50.99 -1.37
CA ASP A 546 20.79 50.85 -0.07
C ASP A 546 21.56 49.94 0.89
N LEU A 547 22.23 48.90 0.39
CA LEU A 547 23.08 48.05 1.23
C LEU A 547 24.24 48.83 1.88
N LYS A 548 24.75 49.89 1.26
CA LYS A 548 25.87 50.67 1.81
C LYS A 548 25.51 51.44 3.08
N LEU A 549 24.21 51.65 3.31
CA LEU A 549 23.67 52.25 4.53
C LEU A 549 23.77 51.29 5.74
N LEU A 550 23.95 49.99 5.50
CA LEU A 550 24.15 49.00 6.55
C LEU A 550 25.59 49.02 7.08
N ASN A 551 25.78 48.45 8.28
CA ASN A 551 27.10 48.21 8.83
C ASN A 551 27.76 46.98 8.17
N LEU A 552 28.39 47.21 7.01
CA LEU A 552 29.06 46.18 6.21
C LEU A 552 30.57 46.11 6.48
N THR A 553 31.14 44.91 6.37
CA THR A 553 32.59 44.70 6.39
C THR A 553 33.29 45.42 5.23
N SER A 554 34.56 45.77 5.40
CA SER A 554 35.36 46.42 4.36
C SER A 554 35.43 45.60 3.07
N GLU A 555 35.51 44.27 3.19
CA GLU A 555 35.45 43.35 2.05
C GLU A 555 34.12 43.45 1.31
N CYS A 556 33.00 43.38 2.01
CA CYS A 556 31.67 43.47 1.41
C CYS A 556 31.43 44.82 0.72
N ARG A 557 31.94 45.93 1.29
CA ARG A 557 31.86 47.26 0.66
C ARG A 557 32.66 47.31 -0.65
N ARG A 558 33.87 46.74 -0.68
CA ARG A 558 34.69 46.65 -1.91
C ARG A 558 34.00 45.80 -2.97
N ASP A 559 33.41 44.67 -2.58
CA ASP A 559 32.69 43.79 -3.49
C ASP A 559 31.49 44.50 -4.13
N ILE A 560 30.70 45.23 -3.34
CA ILE A 560 29.56 46.02 -3.85
C ILE A 560 30.03 47.07 -4.86
N GLN A 561 31.06 47.85 -4.52
CA GLN A 561 31.61 48.87 -5.43
C GLN A 561 32.14 48.25 -6.74
N GLY A 562 32.80 47.10 -6.64
CA GLY A 562 33.28 46.34 -7.79
C GLY A 562 32.13 45.86 -8.69
N LEU A 563 31.08 45.32 -8.10
CA LEU A 563 29.88 44.87 -8.82
C LEU A 563 29.15 46.03 -9.49
N GLU A 564 28.90 47.13 -8.80
CA GLU A 564 28.24 48.31 -9.38
C GLU A 564 29.01 48.86 -10.58
N LYS A 565 30.34 48.94 -10.46
CA LYS A 565 31.19 49.40 -11.55
C LYS A 565 31.10 48.45 -12.74
N TYR A 566 31.15 47.13 -12.49
CA TYR A 566 31.05 46.12 -13.55
C TYR A 566 29.68 46.09 -14.22
N PHE A 567 28.59 46.16 -13.44
CA PHE A 567 27.20 46.13 -13.91
C PHE A 567 26.83 47.32 -14.79
N LYS A 568 27.50 48.46 -14.61
CA LYS A 568 27.35 49.64 -15.46
C LYS A 568 28.17 49.56 -16.77
N THR A 569 29.01 48.53 -16.95
CA THR A 569 29.78 48.38 -18.20
C THR A 569 28.92 47.87 -19.34
N PHE A 570 29.20 48.36 -20.56
CA PHE A 570 28.56 47.86 -21.78
C PHE A 570 28.71 46.34 -21.94
N ASN A 571 29.89 45.80 -21.61
CA ASN A 571 30.14 44.36 -21.67
C ASN A 571 29.19 43.56 -20.78
N CYS A 572 28.93 44.01 -19.54
CA CYS A 572 27.98 43.33 -18.66
C CYS A 572 26.55 43.36 -19.20
N LEU A 573 26.11 44.52 -19.70
CA LEU A 573 24.78 44.69 -20.29
C LEU A 573 24.59 43.79 -21.53
N LEU A 574 25.60 43.75 -22.40
CA LEU A 574 25.61 42.92 -23.59
C LEU A 574 25.56 41.44 -23.21
N LEU A 575 26.40 41.00 -22.27
CA LEU A 575 26.42 39.61 -21.79
C LEU A 575 25.10 39.22 -21.13
N ALA A 576 24.47 40.10 -20.36
CA ALA A 576 23.16 39.83 -19.76
C ALA A 576 22.08 39.58 -20.83
N SER A 577 22.06 40.38 -21.88
CA SER A 577 21.12 40.23 -22.99
C SER A 577 21.36 38.95 -23.80
N ILE A 578 22.62 38.67 -24.17
CA ILE A 578 23.01 37.49 -24.93
C ILE A 578 22.72 36.21 -24.13
N TRP A 579 23.23 36.12 -22.90
CA TRP A 579 23.08 34.91 -22.09
C TRP A 579 21.63 34.67 -21.67
N PHE A 580 20.83 35.72 -21.47
CA PHE A 580 19.40 35.52 -21.23
C PHE A 580 18.71 34.81 -22.42
N LYS A 581 19.00 35.23 -23.66
CA LYS A 581 18.42 34.60 -24.87
C LYS A 581 18.92 33.16 -25.05
N ILE A 582 20.22 32.92 -24.88
CA ILE A 582 20.82 31.58 -24.98
C ILE A 582 20.23 30.65 -23.93
N LEU A 583 20.25 31.03 -22.65
CA LEU A 583 19.78 30.20 -21.55
C LEU A 583 18.27 29.92 -21.63
N LYS A 584 17.47 30.89 -22.09
CA LYS A 584 16.04 30.69 -22.32
C LYS A 584 15.79 29.60 -23.37
N SER A 585 16.53 29.62 -24.47
CA SER A 585 16.41 28.61 -25.54
C SER A 585 16.84 27.22 -25.05
N ILE A 586 17.93 27.15 -24.29
CA ILE A 586 18.40 25.92 -23.65
C ILE A 586 17.35 25.38 -22.65
N ASP A 587 16.73 26.24 -21.83
CA ASP A 587 15.74 25.80 -20.82
C ASP A 587 14.47 25.23 -21.44
N ILE A 588 13.98 25.82 -22.52
CA ILE A 588 12.82 25.29 -23.28
C ILE A 588 13.10 23.86 -23.72
N VAL A 589 14.25 23.64 -24.37
CA VAL A 589 14.63 22.32 -24.89
C VAL A 589 14.91 21.34 -23.74
N ASN A 590 15.57 21.77 -22.67
CA ASN A 590 15.85 20.91 -21.52
C ASN A 590 14.56 20.40 -20.84
N ARG A 591 13.51 21.23 -20.76
CA ARG A 591 12.20 20.79 -20.24
C ARG A 591 11.55 19.74 -21.12
N VAL A 592 11.66 19.88 -22.45
CA VAL A 592 11.14 18.88 -23.39
C VAL A 592 11.88 17.54 -23.24
N LEU A 593 13.21 17.59 -23.09
CA LEU A 593 14.05 16.39 -22.92
C LEU A 593 13.76 15.61 -21.62
N GLN A 594 13.21 16.28 -20.60
CA GLN A 594 12.85 15.66 -19.31
C GLN A 594 11.40 15.17 -19.28
N CYS A 595 10.63 15.37 -20.34
CA CYS A 595 9.24 14.95 -20.37
C CYS A 595 9.11 13.42 -20.39
N LYS A 596 8.24 12.85 -19.55
CA LYS A 596 7.98 11.41 -19.49
C LYS A 596 7.54 10.82 -20.83
N SER A 597 6.75 11.56 -21.61
CA SER A 597 6.32 11.16 -22.96
C SER A 597 7.35 11.49 -24.06
N GLY A 598 8.51 12.04 -23.69
CA GLY A 598 9.58 12.34 -24.62
C GLY A 598 10.08 11.08 -25.33
N THR A 599 10.18 11.17 -26.64
CA THR A 599 10.76 10.16 -27.54
C THR A 599 12.07 10.66 -28.13
N LEU A 600 12.89 9.74 -28.65
CA LEU A 600 14.19 10.09 -29.23
C LEU A 600 14.07 10.99 -30.46
N ASP A 601 13.03 10.84 -31.27
CA ASP A 601 12.78 11.71 -32.42
C ASP A 601 12.41 13.14 -32.00
N VAL A 602 11.60 13.28 -30.94
CA VAL A 602 11.27 14.59 -30.36
C VAL A 602 12.53 15.23 -29.79
N ALA A 603 13.36 14.48 -29.08
CA ALA A 603 14.65 14.98 -28.56
C ALA A 603 15.57 15.46 -29.68
N SER A 604 15.73 14.67 -30.75
CA SER A 604 16.58 15.02 -31.89
C SER A 604 16.09 16.29 -32.62
N LYS A 605 14.78 16.40 -32.88
CA LYS A 605 14.19 17.61 -33.50
C LYS A 605 14.42 18.85 -32.65
N ASN A 606 14.19 18.77 -31.34
CA ASN A 606 14.36 19.91 -30.44
C ASN A 606 15.82 20.34 -30.29
N LEU A 607 16.76 19.39 -30.28
CA LEU A 607 18.19 19.72 -30.31
C LEU A 607 18.61 20.37 -31.63
N SER A 608 18.05 19.93 -32.76
CA SER A 608 18.31 20.57 -34.06
C SER A 608 17.77 21.99 -34.11
N SER A 609 16.53 22.19 -33.63
CA SER A 609 15.92 23.52 -33.48
C SER A 609 16.74 24.42 -32.56
N LEU A 610 17.30 23.88 -31.47
CA LEU A 610 18.18 24.64 -30.58
C LEU A 610 19.39 25.18 -31.31
N ILE A 611 20.03 24.38 -32.15
CA ILE A 611 21.20 24.79 -32.94
C ILE A 611 20.82 25.94 -33.89
N GLU A 612 19.69 25.83 -34.58
CA GLU A 612 19.19 26.90 -35.44
C GLU A 612 18.89 28.20 -34.69
N ASP A 613 18.29 28.09 -33.50
CA ASP A 613 17.99 29.26 -32.67
C ASP A 613 19.25 29.91 -32.11
N LEU A 614 20.26 29.11 -31.75
CA LEU A 614 21.56 29.62 -31.31
C LEU A 614 22.32 30.31 -32.46
N HIS A 615 22.17 29.88 -33.72
CA HIS A 615 22.78 30.57 -34.86
C HIS A 615 22.15 31.94 -35.18
N LYS A 616 20.91 32.19 -34.72
CA LYS A 616 20.21 33.48 -34.92
C LYS A 616 20.57 34.54 -33.87
N ILE A 617 21.15 34.12 -32.73
CA ILE A 617 21.57 34.98 -31.62
C ILE A 617 22.99 35.47 -31.90
#